data_AF-A7BAC8-F1
#
_entry.id   AF-A7BAC8-F1
#
_cell.length_a   1.000
_cell.length_b   1.000
_cell.length_c   1.000
_cell.angle_alpha   90.00
_cell.angle_beta   90.00
_cell.angle_gamma   90.00
#
_symmetry.space_group_name_H-M   'P 1'
#
loop_
_entity.id
_entity.type
_entity.pdbx_description
1 polymer ?
#
loop_
_entity_poly.entity_id
_entity_poly.type
_entity_poly.pdbx_seq_one_letter_code
_entity_poly.pdbx_strand_id
1 'polypeptide(L)'
;MADVAFDSNKHAQTRQDVEHGGAAIASSSEAIARLTDGQNERFWTDEAGPQALRNAFIAFLGACGDIATNERDTLRSFGRNVDQAIEDFAAVEQATGDELKALRDSMGDPSVYTSPTPPSASPAGGSAPSTDPATTAGTNGAPTQEAQTEF
;
A
#
# COMPACT_ATOMS: atom_id res chain seq x y z
N MET A 1 13.06 7.06 -9.88
CA MET A 1 11.75 6.54 -10.35
C MET A 1 11.37 5.46 -9.35
N ALA A 2 10.27 5.61 -8.62
CA ALA A 2 9.84 4.57 -7.69
C ALA A 2 9.40 3.36 -8.50
N ASP A 3 9.91 2.18 -8.17
CA ASP A 3 9.46 0.90 -8.70
C ASP A 3 8.08 0.63 -8.09
N VAL A 4 7.02 0.95 -8.82
CA VAL A 4 5.62 0.74 -8.42
C VAL A 4 5.11 -0.51 -9.14
N ALA A 5 5.73 -1.65 -8.86
CA ALA A 5 5.15 -2.93 -9.21
C ALA A 5 3.97 -3.22 -8.26
N PHE A 6 2.86 -3.74 -8.81
CA PHE A 6 1.67 -4.06 -8.04
C PHE A 6 1.93 -5.21 -7.06
N ASP A 7 2.09 -4.88 -5.79
CA ASP A 7 2.23 -5.84 -4.71
C ASP A 7 0.86 -6.11 -4.08
N SER A 8 0.17 -7.12 -4.60
CA SER A 8 -1.15 -7.58 -4.08
C SER A 8 -1.15 -7.83 -2.57
N ASN A 9 -0.01 -8.28 -2.02
CA ASN A 9 0.11 -8.57 -0.59
C ASN A 9 0.14 -7.27 0.23
N LYS A 10 0.83 -6.23 -0.26
CA LYS A 10 0.82 -4.90 0.36
C LYS A 10 -0.56 -4.24 0.30
N HIS A 11 -1.29 -4.42 -0.80
CA HIS A 11 -2.67 -3.94 -0.91
C HIS A 11 -3.62 -4.66 0.05
N ALA A 12 -3.51 -5.99 0.16
CA ALA A 12 -4.30 -6.77 1.12
C ALA A 12 -4.01 -6.35 2.57
N GLN A 13 -2.74 -6.16 2.90
CA GLN A 13 -2.33 -5.63 4.21
C GLN A 13 -2.92 -4.24 4.47
N THR A 14 -2.84 -3.33 3.48
CA THR A 14 -3.39 -1.98 3.61
C THR A 14 -4.89 -1.98 3.89
N ARG A 15 -5.67 -2.86 3.23
CA ARG A 15 -7.10 -2.99 3.55
C ARG A 15 -7.34 -3.43 4.98
N GLN A 16 -6.62 -4.47 5.43
CA GLN A 16 -6.75 -4.97 6.79
C GLN A 16 -6.41 -3.89 7.82
N ASP A 17 -5.36 -3.11 7.57
CA ASP A 17 -4.96 -2.01 8.45
C ASP A 17 -6.03 -0.91 8.52
N VAL A 18 -6.65 -0.57 7.38
CA VAL A 18 -7.75 0.40 7.31
C VAL A 18 -8.99 -0.09 8.05
N GLU A 19 -9.35 -1.37 7.88
CA GLU A 19 -10.48 -1.98 8.59
C GLU A 19 -10.25 -1.99 10.10
N HIS A 20 -9.07 -2.44 10.54
CA HIS A 20 -8.73 -2.49 11.95
C HIS A 20 -8.63 -1.10 12.57
N GLY A 21 -8.00 -0.14 11.88
CA GLY A 21 -7.93 1.26 12.32
C GLY A 21 -9.31 1.91 12.42
N GLY A 22 -10.18 1.67 11.44
CA GLY A 22 -11.56 2.15 11.46
C GLY A 22 -12.37 1.59 12.64
N ALA A 23 -12.20 0.30 12.96
CA ALA A 23 -12.84 -0.34 14.11
C ALA A 23 -12.32 0.22 15.44
N ALA A 24 -10.99 0.42 15.56
CA ALA A 24 -10.38 1.00 16.75
C ALA A 24 -10.89 2.43 17.02
N ILE A 25 -10.95 3.27 15.99
CA ILE A 25 -11.46 4.65 16.12
C ILE A 25 -12.94 4.67 16.48
N ALA A 26 -13.75 3.78 15.91
CA ALA A 26 -15.16 3.67 16.27
C ALA A 26 -15.32 3.30 17.76
N SER A 27 -14.53 2.34 18.25
CA SER A 27 -14.50 1.97 19.67
C SER A 27 -14.08 3.14 20.57
N SER A 28 -13.03 3.88 20.19
CA SER A 28 -12.60 5.07 20.93
C SER A 28 -13.67 6.16 20.95
N SER A 29 -14.34 6.41 19.82
CA SER A 29 -15.43 7.38 19.72
C SER A 29 -16.59 7.03 20.65
N GLU A 30 -16.96 5.75 20.72
CA GLU A 30 -18.02 5.28 21.62
C GLU A 30 -17.62 5.41 23.09
N ALA A 31 -16.35 5.14 23.44
CA ALA A 31 -15.84 5.35 24.79
C ALA A 31 -15.84 6.83 25.20
N ILE A 32 -15.48 7.74 24.28
CA ILE A 32 -15.51 9.19 24.51
C ILE A 32 -16.96 9.66 24.73
N ALA A 33 -17.91 9.17 23.94
CA ALA A 33 -19.33 9.48 24.10
C ALA A 33 -19.83 9.04 25.49
N ARG A 34 -19.53 7.80 25.90
CA ARG A 34 -19.87 7.30 27.24
C ARG A 34 -19.26 8.14 28.35
N LEU A 35 -18.00 8.57 28.21
CA LEU A 35 -17.34 9.41 29.21
C LEU A 35 -18.00 10.79 29.29
N THR A 36 -18.36 11.37 28.14
CA THR A 36 -19.07 12.65 28.05
C THR A 36 -20.43 12.57 28.75
N ASP A 37 -21.19 11.50 28.49
CA ASP A 37 -22.47 11.24 29.16
C ASP A 37 -22.29 11.03 30.66
N GLY A 38 -21.22 10.33 31.09
CA GLY A 38 -20.88 10.18 32.50
C GLY A 38 -20.59 11.52 33.20
N GLN A 39 -20.04 12.51 32.49
CA GLN A 39 -19.89 13.86 33.03
C GLN A 39 -21.23 14.59 33.16
N ASN A 40 -22.28 14.13 32.49
CA ASN A 40 -23.62 14.69 32.64
C ASN A 40 -24.38 14.17 33.87
N GLU A 41 -23.87 13.13 34.52
CA GLU A 41 -24.50 12.51 35.68
C GLU A 41 -24.39 13.34 36.96
N ARG A 42 -25.19 12.96 37.97
CA ARG A 42 -25.54 13.76 39.17
C ARG A 42 -24.43 13.90 40.22
N PHE A 43 -23.17 13.63 39.87
CA PHE A 43 -22.04 13.67 40.80
C PHE A 43 -21.40 15.07 40.94
N TRP A 44 -21.80 16.00 40.07
CA TRP A 44 -21.34 17.37 40.12
C TRP A 44 -22.19 18.20 41.07
N THR A 45 -21.53 18.98 41.91
CA THR A 45 -22.17 19.91 42.85
C THR A 45 -22.59 21.19 42.12
N ASP A 46 -23.56 21.94 42.66
CA ASP A 46 -24.18 23.08 41.96
C ASP A 46 -23.35 24.38 42.00
N GLU A 47 -22.18 24.37 42.64
CA GLU A 47 -21.32 25.55 42.70
C GLU A 47 -20.73 25.87 41.31
N ALA A 48 -20.57 27.18 41.05
CA ALA A 48 -20.14 27.69 39.75
C ALA A 48 -18.79 27.12 39.26
N GLY A 49 -17.83 26.89 40.17
CA GLY A 49 -16.51 26.35 39.83
C GLY A 49 -16.56 24.92 39.31
N PRO A 50 -17.10 23.95 40.07
CA PRO A 50 -17.35 22.58 39.62
C PRO A 50 -18.17 22.50 38.33
N GLN A 51 -19.22 23.32 38.17
CA GLN A 51 -20.00 23.35 36.94
C GLN A 51 -19.20 23.87 35.74
N ALA A 52 -18.36 24.89 35.92
CA ALA A 52 -17.47 25.36 34.87
C ALA A 52 -16.46 24.27 34.44
N LEU A 53 -15.91 23.53 35.41
CA LEU A 53 -15.01 22.40 35.13
C LEU A 53 -15.73 21.27 34.38
N ARG A 54 -16.94 20.89 34.81
CA ARG A 54 -17.80 19.91 34.13
C ARG A 54 -17.99 20.28 32.67
N ASN A 55 -18.43 21.51 32.42
CA ASN A 55 -18.71 21.99 31.06
C ASN A 55 -17.45 22.01 30.19
N ALA A 56 -16.31 22.40 30.75
CA ALA A 56 -15.03 22.36 30.04
C ALA A 56 -14.63 20.91 29.68
N PHE A 57 -14.84 19.95 30.59
CA PHE A 57 -14.55 18.53 30.34
C PHE A 57 -15.47 17.93 29.28
N ILE A 58 -16.77 18.21 29.33
CA ILE A 58 -17.74 17.81 28.31
C ILE A 58 -17.35 18.37 26.95
N ALA A 59 -17.01 19.66 26.88
CA ALA A 59 -16.60 20.30 25.63
C ALA A 59 -15.31 19.69 25.06
N PHE A 60 -14.32 19.42 25.92
CA PHE A 60 -13.08 18.76 25.51
C PHE A 60 -13.34 17.36 24.94
N LEU A 61 -14.11 16.53 25.65
CA LEU A 61 -14.43 15.19 25.19
C LEU A 61 -15.28 15.20 23.92
N GLY A 62 -16.24 16.13 23.81
CA GLY A 62 -16.99 16.35 22.58
C GLY A 62 -16.07 16.65 21.39
N ALA A 63 -15.11 17.55 21.55
CA ALA A 63 -14.13 17.86 20.51
C ALA A 63 -13.27 16.63 20.13
N CYS A 64 -12.86 15.81 21.10
CA CYS A 64 -12.17 14.55 20.80
C CYS A 64 -13.06 13.58 19.99
N GLY A 65 -14.36 13.50 20.29
CA GLY A 65 -15.31 12.68 19.55
C GLY A 65 -15.51 13.16 18.11
N ASP A 66 -15.56 14.48 17.89
CA ASP A 66 -15.65 15.08 16.56
C ASP A 66 -14.41 14.78 15.71
N ILE A 67 -13.21 14.92 16.31
CA ILE A 67 -11.93 14.59 15.65
C ILE A 67 -11.90 13.11 15.26
N ALA A 68 -12.25 12.21 16.17
CA ALA A 68 -12.27 10.77 15.91
C ALA A 68 -13.26 10.41 14.79
N THR A 69 -14.42 11.07 14.75
CA THR A 69 -15.41 10.89 13.67
C THR A 69 -14.85 11.32 12.32
N ASN A 70 -14.19 12.48 12.25
CA ASN A 70 -13.54 12.97 11.04
C ASN A 70 -12.39 12.06 10.57
N GLU A 71 -11.58 11.55 11.50
CA GLU A 71 -10.50 10.62 11.20
C GLU A 71 -11.03 9.30 10.62
N ARG A 72 -12.11 8.76 11.21
CA ARG A 72 -12.80 7.58 10.69
C ARG A 72 -13.30 7.77 9.27
N ASP A 73 -13.92 8.91 8.98
CA ASP A 73 -14.45 9.20 7.65
C ASP A 73 -13.33 9.38 6.60
N THR A 74 -12.20 9.96 7.02
CA THR A 74 -10.99 10.08 6.21
C THR A 74 -10.41 8.70 5.88
N LEU A 75 -10.23 7.83 6.88
CA LEU A 75 -9.73 6.46 6.67
C LEU A 75 -10.66 5.63 5.79
N ARG A 76 -11.98 5.77 5.95
CA ARG A 76 -12.96 5.12 5.06
C ARG A 76 -12.80 5.59 3.63
N SER A 77 -12.58 6.89 3.41
CA SER A 77 -12.34 7.41 2.06
C SER A 77 -11.01 6.92 1.48
N PHE A 78 -9.96 6.85 2.29
CA PHE A 78 -8.69 6.26 1.88
C PHE A 78 -8.85 4.80 1.45
N GLY A 79 -9.57 3.98 2.22
CA GLY A 79 -9.89 2.60 1.84
C GLY A 79 -10.57 2.49 0.47
N ARG A 80 -11.60 3.31 0.22
CA ARG A 80 -12.26 3.36 -1.11
C ARG A 80 -11.32 3.76 -2.23
N ASN A 81 -10.42 4.72 -1.99
CA ASN A 81 -9.43 5.12 -2.99
C ASN A 81 -8.44 3.98 -3.29
N VAL A 82 -8.05 3.21 -2.29
CA VAL A 82 -7.20 2.02 -2.47
C VAL A 82 -7.94 0.96 -3.30
N ASP A 83 -9.22 0.73 -3.04
CA ASP A 83 -10.02 -0.20 -3.85
C ASP A 83 -10.15 0.27 -5.30
N GLN A 84 -10.43 1.55 -5.53
CA GLN A 84 -10.50 2.12 -6.89
C GLN A 84 -9.17 1.99 -7.64
N ALA A 85 -8.04 2.27 -6.98
CA ALA A 85 -6.73 2.16 -7.60
C ALA A 85 -6.40 0.72 -8.04
N ILE A 86 -6.90 -0.28 -7.31
CA ILE A 86 -6.76 -1.69 -7.67
C ILE A 86 -7.59 -2.03 -8.92
N GLU A 87 -8.83 -1.54 -8.99
CA GLU A 87 -9.69 -1.72 -10.17
C GLU A 87 -9.10 -1.04 -11.41
N ASP A 88 -8.64 0.20 -11.28
CA ASP A 88 -8.02 0.96 -12.37
C ASP A 88 -6.76 0.27 -12.90
N PHE A 89 -5.93 -0.25 -12.00
CA PHE A 89 -4.73 -0.99 -12.38
C PHE A 89 -5.07 -2.29 -13.13
N ALA A 90 -6.03 -3.07 -12.62
CA ALA A 90 -6.49 -4.28 -13.30
C ALA A 90 -7.06 -3.99 -14.71
N ALA A 91 -7.77 -2.86 -14.88
CA ALA A 91 -8.26 -2.43 -16.18
C ALA A 91 -7.11 -2.06 -17.15
N VAL A 92 -6.08 -1.37 -16.66
CA VAL A 92 -4.88 -1.03 -17.46
C VAL A 92 -4.10 -2.28 -17.86
N GLU A 93 -3.92 -3.24 -16.94
CA GLU A 93 -3.26 -4.51 -17.25
C GLU A 93 -4.03 -5.31 -18.32
N GLN A 94 -5.35 -5.37 -18.22
CA GLN A 94 -6.20 -6.03 -19.24
C GLN A 94 -6.09 -5.34 -20.59
N ALA A 95 -6.23 -4.01 -20.64
CA ALA A 95 -6.12 -3.24 -21.88
C ALA A 95 -4.75 -3.44 -22.55
N THR A 96 -3.68 -3.41 -21.77
CA THR A 96 -2.31 -3.65 -22.27
C THR A 96 -2.15 -5.08 -22.79
N GLY A 97 -2.72 -6.08 -22.09
CA GLY A 97 -2.71 -7.48 -22.52
C GLY A 97 -3.47 -7.68 -23.85
N ASP A 98 -4.61 -7.03 -24.01
CA ASP A 98 -5.42 -7.05 -25.22
C ASP A 98 -4.69 -6.39 -26.40
N GLU A 99 -4.04 -5.25 -26.17
CA GLU A 99 -3.19 -4.59 -27.18
C GLU A 99 -2.00 -5.47 -27.59
N LEU A 100 -1.29 -6.07 -26.63
CA LEU A 100 -0.17 -6.99 -26.93
C LEU A 100 -0.63 -8.23 -27.70
N LYS A 101 -1.84 -8.72 -27.41
CA LYS A 101 -2.45 -9.82 -28.16
C LYS A 101 -2.81 -9.39 -29.58
N ALA A 102 -3.45 -8.23 -29.75
CA ALA A 102 -3.78 -7.69 -31.06
C ALA A 102 -2.53 -7.42 -31.92
N LEU A 103 -1.45 -6.89 -31.32
CA LEU A 103 -0.15 -6.70 -31.98
C LEU A 103 0.46 -8.03 -32.44
N ARG A 104 0.39 -9.07 -31.60
CA ARG A 104 0.85 -10.42 -31.94
C ARG A 104 0.05 -11.00 -33.10
N ASP A 105 -1.28 -10.91 -33.03
CA ASP A 105 -2.16 -11.45 -34.07
C ASP A 105 -1.96 -10.68 -35.39
N SER A 106 -1.67 -9.38 -35.34
CA SER A 106 -1.33 -8.56 -36.52
C SER A 106 0.02 -8.91 -37.15
N MET A 107 0.98 -9.46 -36.41
CA MET A 107 2.28 -9.89 -36.96
C MET A 107 2.20 -11.21 -37.75
N GLY A 108 1.06 -11.92 -37.69
CA GLY A 108 0.85 -13.17 -38.43
C GLY A 108 1.61 -14.37 -37.84
N ASP A 109 1.49 -15.52 -38.51
CA ASP A 109 2.09 -16.79 -38.05
C ASP A 109 3.63 -16.69 -38.03
N PRO A 110 4.32 -16.92 -36.91
CA PRO A 110 5.79 -16.89 -36.89
C PRO A 110 6.42 -17.93 -37.83
N SER A 111 5.64 -18.91 -38.30
CA SER A 111 6.08 -19.96 -39.22
C SER A 111 6.24 -19.48 -40.67
N VAL A 112 5.67 -18.34 -41.07
CA VAL A 112 5.88 -17.76 -42.41
C VAL A 112 7.14 -16.91 -42.53
N TYR A 113 7.82 -16.61 -41.40
CA TYR A 113 9.17 -16.07 -41.42
C TYR A 113 10.16 -17.19 -41.76
N THR A 114 10.24 -17.54 -43.05
CA THR A 114 11.37 -18.33 -43.53
C THR A 114 12.62 -17.49 -43.33
N SER A 115 13.50 -17.91 -42.42
CA SER A 115 14.83 -17.32 -42.26
C SER A 115 15.47 -17.17 -43.64
N PRO A 116 15.92 -15.96 -44.05
CA PRO A 116 16.67 -15.85 -45.29
C PRO A 116 17.91 -16.74 -45.15
N THR A 117 18.06 -17.67 -46.08
CA THR A 117 19.17 -18.61 -46.12
C THR A 117 20.47 -17.82 -45.91
N PRO A 118 21.25 -18.07 -44.84
CA PRO A 118 22.52 -17.38 -44.67
C PRO A 118 23.41 -17.69 -45.88
N PRO A 119 24.11 -16.69 -46.45
CA PRO A 119 25.01 -16.94 -47.58
C PRO A 119 26.03 -18.01 -47.18
N SER A 120 26.13 -19.01 -48.05
CA SER A 120 26.94 -20.21 -47.88
C SER A 120 28.35 -19.89 -47.37
N ALA A 121 28.75 -20.54 -46.27
CA ALA A 121 30.08 -20.43 -45.71
C ALA A 121 31.16 -20.87 -46.72
N SER A 122 32.25 -20.10 -46.83
CA SER A 122 33.55 -20.62 -47.27
C SER A 122 34.54 -20.63 -46.11
N PRO A 123 35.43 -21.63 -46.04
CA PRO A 123 36.06 -22.06 -44.80
C PRO A 123 37.49 -21.52 -44.66
N ALA A 124 37.81 -21.01 -43.47
CA ALA A 124 39.13 -20.98 -42.83
C ALA A 124 38.96 -20.05 -41.62
N GLY A 125 39.10 -20.46 -40.37
CA GLY A 125 39.99 -21.45 -39.79
C GLY A 125 40.47 -20.79 -38.50
N GLY A 126 40.32 -21.46 -37.36
CA GLY A 126 40.77 -20.91 -36.08
C GLY A 126 39.97 -21.43 -34.90
N SER A 127 40.32 -22.64 -34.46
CA SER A 127 39.91 -23.18 -33.16
C SER A 127 40.46 -22.33 -32.01
N ALA A 128 39.61 -21.98 -31.04
CA ALA A 128 39.90 -22.12 -29.61
C ALA A 128 38.59 -22.11 -28.80
N PRO A 129 38.37 -23.06 -27.87
CA PRO A 129 37.11 -23.22 -27.15
C PRO A 129 37.05 -22.29 -25.92
N SER A 130 35.89 -21.67 -25.69
CA SER A 130 35.56 -21.03 -24.41
C SER A 130 34.88 -22.09 -23.53
N THR A 131 35.53 -22.49 -22.45
CA THR A 131 34.95 -23.33 -21.39
C THR A 131 34.34 -22.45 -20.30
N ASP A 132 33.01 -22.50 -20.19
CA ASP A 132 32.26 -22.19 -18.95
C ASP A 132 32.31 -23.43 -18.01
N PRO A 133 31.71 -23.48 -16.80
CA PRO A 133 31.47 -22.48 -15.72
C PRO A 133 31.90 -23.03 -14.32
N ALA A 134 31.99 -22.20 -13.26
CA ALA A 134 32.04 -22.71 -11.88
C ALA A 134 31.53 -21.73 -10.79
N THR A 135 30.30 -22.00 -10.33
CA THR A 135 29.74 -21.94 -8.98
C THR A 135 30.55 -21.33 -7.82
N THR A 136 29.95 -20.39 -7.08
CA THR A 136 29.80 -20.49 -5.61
C THR A 136 28.70 -19.57 -5.06
N ALA A 137 28.06 -20.06 -3.99
CA ALA A 137 26.79 -19.63 -3.42
C ALA A 137 26.95 -18.81 -2.13
N GLY A 138 25.87 -18.08 -1.75
CA GLY A 138 25.59 -17.54 -0.40
C GLY A 138 26.31 -16.22 -0.09
N THR A 139 25.74 -15.21 0.60
CA THR A 139 24.72 -15.20 1.65
C THR A 139 24.17 -13.78 1.86
N ASN A 140 22.89 -13.67 2.25
CA ASN A 140 22.24 -12.46 2.80
C ASN A 140 22.91 -11.95 4.10
N GLY A 141 22.99 -10.63 4.29
CA GLY A 141 23.33 -9.97 5.56
C GLY A 141 23.20 -8.44 5.47
N ALA A 142 22.36 -7.85 6.32
CA ALA A 142 21.87 -6.46 6.33
C ALA A 142 22.95 -5.36 6.50
N PRO A 143 22.69 -4.10 6.06
CA PRO A 143 23.55 -2.97 6.41
C PRO A 143 23.28 -2.49 7.84
N THR A 144 24.32 -2.57 8.67
CA THR A 144 24.39 -1.98 10.01
C THR A 144 24.35 -0.46 9.91
N GLN A 145 23.43 0.15 10.65
CA GLN A 145 23.24 1.59 10.77
C GLN A 145 24.38 2.19 11.61
N GLU A 146 25.15 3.10 11.03
CA GLU A 146 26.18 3.87 11.75
C GLU A 146 25.51 4.94 12.62
N ALA A 147 25.85 4.95 13.90
CA ALA A 147 25.41 5.94 14.88
C ALA A 147 26.17 7.26 14.67
N GLN A 148 25.44 8.34 14.40
CA GLN A 148 25.95 9.71 14.55
C GLN A 148 25.51 10.24 15.93
N THR A 149 26.49 10.41 16.81
CA THR A 149 26.37 11.17 18.06
C THR A 149 27.10 12.49 17.85
N GLU A 150 26.36 13.59 17.75
CA GLU A 150 26.92 14.94 17.86
C GLU A 150 26.71 15.43 19.31
N PHE A 151 27.76 16.02 19.89
CA PHE A 151 27.79 16.60 21.23
C PHE A 151 27.22 18.02 21.25
#